data_AF-A0A843GXR0-F1
#
_entry.id   AF-A0A843GXR0-F1
#
_cell.length_a   1.000
_cell.length_b   1.000
_cell.length_c   1.000
_cell.angle_alpha   90.00
_cell.angle_beta   90.00
_cell.angle_gamma   90.00
#
_symmetry.space_group_name_H-M   'P 1'
#
loop_
_entity.id
_entity.type
_entity.pdbx_description
1 polymer ?
#
loop_
_entity_poly.entity_id
_entity_poly.type
_entity_poly.pdbx_seq_one_letter_code
_entity_poly.pdbx_strand_id
1 'polypeptide(L)'
;MRAMYNTKTFADLYEDYDAFKQDHVTDAFIPCVIDHNDGTTQNPKVSNLQILYYLAFSKFGNNPIANLDENQFKAKFEAVMWQYGPAWEKRLDIQKKVRELTADDLLTGAKAVHNHAFNPSTEPSTATLDELTYINDQNTTSYKKSKMDAYGQLWNLIADDVTEEFLARFKPLFQKVVHPRAYLYESEE
;
A
#
# COMPACT_ATOMS: atom_id res chain seq x y z
N MET A 1 15.04 35.94 -8.28
CA MET A 1 15.61 35.81 -6.92
C MET A 1 14.96 34.57 -6.29
N ARG A 2 15.68 33.45 -6.13
CA ARG A 2 15.12 32.24 -5.47
C ARG A 2 14.70 32.68 -4.07
N ALA A 3 13.44 32.53 -3.68
CA ALA A 3 13.02 32.79 -2.31
C ALA A 3 13.90 31.91 -1.41
N MET A 4 14.84 32.52 -0.68
CA MET A 4 15.74 31.83 0.24
C MET A 4 14.89 31.47 1.46
N TYR A 5 14.35 30.26 1.47
CA TYR A 5 13.85 29.66 2.70
C TYR A 5 15.07 29.31 3.56
N ASN A 6 14.95 29.48 4.88
CA ASN A 6 16.03 29.15 5.82
C ASN A 6 16.21 27.63 6.01
N THR A 7 15.37 26.82 5.37
CA THR A 7 15.35 25.36 5.49
C THR A 7 15.42 24.70 4.11
N LYS A 8 16.05 23.52 4.06
CA LYS A 8 16.18 22.70 2.84
C LYS A 8 14.81 22.18 2.37
N THR A 9 14.67 21.94 1.07
CA THR A 9 13.51 21.21 0.54
C THR A 9 13.73 19.69 0.63
N PHE A 10 12.68 18.89 0.42
CA PHE A 10 12.82 17.44 0.35
C PHE A 10 13.80 17.00 -0.75
N ALA A 11 13.76 17.66 -1.91
CA ALA A 11 14.67 17.37 -3.02
C ALA A 11 16.13 17.81 -2.74
N ASP A 12 16.34 18.81 -1.87
CA ASP A 12 17.69 19.20 -1.45
C ASP A 12 18.26 18.26 -0.36
N LEU A 13 17.39 17.58 0.40
CA LEU A 13 17.78 16.60 1.40
C LEU A 13 18.07 15.22 0.78
N TYR A 14 17.27 14.85 -0.21
CA TYR A 14 17.35 13.56 -0.88
C TYR A 14 17.38 13.78 -2.38
N GLU A 15 18.57 13.77 -2.95
CA GLU A 15 18.78 13.95 -4.39
C GLU A 15 18.25 12.75 -5.19
N ASP A 16 18.41 11.55 -4.62
CA ASP A 16 17.95 10.31 -5.19
C ASP A 16 17.43 9.33 -4.12
N TYR A 17 16.94 8.18 -4.59
CA TYR A 17 16.44 7.13 -3.72
C TYR A 17 17.55 6.50 -2.87
N ASP A 18 18.79 6.44 -3.35
CA ASP A 18 19.89 5.81 -2.63
C ASP A 18 20.28 6.62 -1.40
N ALA A 19 20.32 7.96 -1.53
CA ALA A 19 20.50 8.88 -0.40
C ALA A 19 19.36 8.73 0.63
N PHE A 20 18.11 8.66 0.16
CA PHE A 20 16.94 8.45 1.01
C PHE A 20 17.00 7.10 1.74
N LYS A 21 17.37 6.04 1.04
CA LYS A 21 17.51 4.69 1.60
C LYS A 21 18.64 4.63 2.62
N GLN A 22 19.78 5.24 2.33
CA GLN A 22 20.91 5.29 3.26
C GLN A 22 20.49 5.94 4.59
N ASP A 23 19.85 7.11 4.54
CA ASP A 23 19.40 7.83 5.74
C ASP A 23 18.35 7.05 6.55
N HIS A 24 17.41 6.40 5.87
CA HIS A 24 16.25 5.81 6.54
C HIS A 24 16.34 4.30 6.76
N VAL A 25 17.39 3.63 6.28
CA VAL A 25 17.62 2.20 6.50
C VAL A 25 18.96 1.97 7.18
N THR A 26 20.04 2.54 6.65
CA THR A 26 21.40 2.30 7.16
C THR A 26 21.70 3.18 8.37
N ASP A 27 21.42 4.48 8.26
CA ASP A 27 21.73 5.50 9.27
C ASP A 27 20.50 5.90 10.10
N ALA A 28 19.46 5.06 10.06
CA ALA A 28 18.15 5.38 10.62
C ALA A 28 18.20 5.58 12.15
N PHE A 29 17.49 6.60 12.64
CA PHE A 29 17.28 6.78 14.08
C PHE A 29 16.27 5.77 14.62
N ILE A 30 15.28 5.41 13.79
CA ILE A 30 14.25 4.42 14.09
C ILE A 30 14.32 3.31 13.03
N PRO A 31 14.26 2.02 13.40
CA PRO A 31 14.34 0.92 12.45
C PRO A 31 13.30 1.04 11.33
N CYS A 32 13.75 0.91 10.08
CA CYS A 32 12.86 0.86 8.92
C CYS A 32 12.01 -0.40 8.96
N VAL A 33 10.69 -0.21 8.99
CA VAL A 33 9.70 -1.31 9.00
C VAL A 33 9.06 -1.54 7.63
N ILE A 34 9.39 -0.70 6.65
CA ILE A 34 8.88 -0.79 5.27
C ILE A 34 9.84 -1.66 4.44
N ASP A 35 9.31 -2.47 3.54
CA ASP A 35 10.08 -3.25 2.58
C ASP A 35 10.98 -2.34 1.74
N HIS A 36 12.27 -2.56 1.87
CA HIS A 36 13.36 -1.85 1.21
C HIS A 36 14.27 -2.80 0.43
N ASN A 37 13.83 -4.04 0.24
CA ASN A 37 14.52 -5.04 -0.56
C ASN A 37 14.25 -4.77 -2.03
N ASP A 38 15.20 -4.10 -2.67
CA ASP A 38 15.19 -3.90 -4.11
C ASP A 38 15.51 -5.24 -4.79
N GLY A 39 14.82 -5.55 -5.89
CA GLY A 39 15.04 -6.81 -6.59
C GLY A 39 16.44 -6.89 -7.22
N THR A 40 16.85 -8.08 -7.65
CA THR A 40 18.13 -8.25 -8.35
C THR A 40 18.04 -7.64 -9.76
N THR A 41 19.18 -7.40 -10.41
CA THR A 41 19.23 -6.97 -11.82
C THR A 41 18.49 -7.91 -12.78
N GLN A 42 18.30 -9.18 -12.41
CA GLN A 42 17.56 -10.17 -13.21
C GLN A 42 16.06 -10.18 -12.93
N ASN A 43 15.62 -9.63 -11.80
CA ASN A 43 14.21 -9.48 -11.45
C ASN A 43 14.02 -8.17 -10.66
N PRO A 44 14.01 -7.02 -11.34
CA PRO A 44 13.90 -5.73 -10.68
C PRO A 44 12.54 -5.63 -9.99
N LYS A 45 12.58 -5.58 -8.67
CA LYS A 45 11.42 -5.35 -7.80
C LYS A 45 11.56 -3.94 -7.25
N VAL A 46 10.58 -3.09 -7.54
CA VAL A 46 10.45 -1.79 -6.89
C VAL A 46 9.98 -2.04 -5.47
N SER A 47 10.77 -1.61 -4.49
CA SER A 47 10.43 -1.77 -3.07
C SER A 47 9.37 -0.74 -2.63
N ASN A 48 8.67 -1.01 -1.54
CA ASN A 48 7.67 -0.06 -1.03
C ASN A 48 8.34 1.22 -0.52
N LEU A 49 9.57 1.14 -0.02
CA LEU A 49 10.37 2.31 0.33
C LEU A 49 10.67 3.19 -0.89
N GLN A 50 11.01 2.58 -2.04
CA GLN A 50 11.22 3.30 -3.29
C GLN A 50 9.94 3.98 -3.80
N ILE A 51 8.80 3.29 -3.68
CA ILE A 51 7.48 3.88 -4.00
C ILE A 51 7.21 5.09 -3.09
N LEU A 52 7.44 4.96 -1.78
CA LEU A 52 7.26 6.05 -0.82
C LEU A 52 8.14 7.25 -1.17
N TYR A 53 9.42 7.03 -1.52
CA TYR A 53 10.33 8.09 -1.94
C TYR A 53 9.76 8.90 -3.10
N TYR A 54 9.38 8.24 -4.20
CA TYR A 54 8.87 8.96 -5.38
C TYR A 54 7.53 9.65 -5.12
N LEU A 55 6.67 9.05 -4.29
CA LEU A 55 5.41 9.67 -3.91
C LEU A 55 5.63 10.93 -3.05
N ALA A 56 6.50 10.84 -2.03
CA ALA A 56 6.88 11.97 -1.20
C ALA A 56 7.56 13.06 -2.02
N PHE A 57 8.49 12.70 -2.92
CA PHE A 57 9.12 13.62 -3.86
C PHE A 57 8.10 14.32 -4.76
N SER A 58 7.13 13.58 -5.31
CA SER A 58 6.11 14.16 -6.21
C SER A 58 5.22 15.19 -5.50
N LYS A 59 4.91 15.00 -4.21
CA LYS A 59 4.03 15.89 -3.44
C LYS A 59 4.77 16.99 -2.69
N PHE A 60 5.97 16.70 -2.20
CA PHE A 60 6.68 17.55 -1.25
C PHE A 60 8.10 17.93 -1.72
N GLY A 61 8.54 17.48 -2.90
CA GLY A 61 9.90 17.67 -3.41
C GLY A 61 10.43 19.10 -3.29
N ASN A 62 9.59 20.08 -3.64
CA ASN A 62 9.96 21.51 -3.60
C ASN A 62 9.48 22.24 -2.34
N ASN A 63 8.90 21.54 -1.37
CA ASN A 63 8.42 22.16 -0.14
C ASN A 63 9.55 22.21 0.88
N PRO A 64 9.82 23.39 1.50
CA PRO A 64 10.78 23.49 2.58
C PRO A 64 10.35 22.62 3.77
N ILE A 65 11.30 21.99 4.44
CA ILE A 65 11.01 21.30 5.71
C ILE A 65 10.57 22.32 6.76
N ALA A 66 9.65 21.89 7.63
CA ALA A 66 9.11 22.74 8.69
C ALA A 66 10.08 22.92 9.87
N ASN A 67 10.95 21.94 10.11
CA ASN A 67 11.95 21.98 11.18
C ASN A 67 13.22 22.72 10.73
N LEU A 68 13.88 23.42 11.67
CA LEU A 68 15.20 24.01 11.43
C LEU A 68 16.34 22.97 11.48
N ASP A 69 16.16 21.90 12.27
CA ASP A 69 17.10 20.80 12.40
C ASP A 69 16.71 19.64 11.47
N GLU A 70 17.64 19.26 10.61
CA GLU A 70 17.50 18.16 9.65
C GLU A 70 17.32 16.81 10.35
N ASN A 71 18.04 16.56 11.44
CA ASN A 71 17.94 15.29 12.17
C ASN A 71 16.58 15.15 12.84
N GLN A 72 16.05 16.25 13.38
CA GLN A 72 14.70 16.27 13.94
C GLN A 72 13.62 16.05 12.86
N PHE A 73 13.83 16.55 11.64
CA PHE A 73 12.96 16.23 10.51
C PHE A 73 13.04 14.74 10.16
N LYS A 74 14.26 14.19 9.99
CA LYS A 74 14.50 12.77 9.66
C LYS A 74 13.85 11.84 10.68
N ALA A 75 14.08 12.05 11.97
CA ALA A 75 13.50 11.25 13.04
C ALA A 75 11.97 11.33 13.08
N LYS A 76 11.36 12.50 12.78
CA LYS A 76 9.90 12.63 12.66
C LYS A 76 9.37 11.90 11.44
N PHE A 77 10.07 11.97 10.31
CA PHE A 77 9.72 11.25 9.09
C PHE A 77 9.73 9.74 9.34
N GLU A 78 10.78 9.23 9.99
CA GLU A 78 10.91 7.84 10.41
C GLU A 78 9.85 7.42 11.42
N ALA A 79 9.48 8.29 12.36
CA ALA A 79 8.41 7.98 13.31
C ALA A 79 7.06 7.75 12.60
N VAL A 80 6.77 8.53 11.55
CA VAL A 80 5.57 8.31 10.72
C VAL A 80 5.66 6.98 9.97
N MET A 81 6.81 6.67 9.38
CA MET A 81 7.03 5.37 8.71
C MET A 81 6.88 4.20 9.68
N TRP A 82 7.45 4.30 10.88
CA TRP A 82 7.39 3.26 11.89
C TRP A 82 5.97 3.03 12.41
N GLN A 83 5.23 4.10 12.69
CA GLN A 83 3.89 4.01 13.27
C GLN A 83 2.83 3.54 12.26
N TYR A 84 2.93 3.95 10.99
CA TYR A 84 1.87 3.75 10.00
C TYR A 84 2.29 2.96 8.75
N GLY A 85 3.58 2.80 8.51
CA GLY A 85 4.13 2.06 7.36
C GLY A 85 3.63 0.61 7.28
N PRO A 86 3.64 -0.19 8.36
CA PRO A 86 3.21 -1.59 8.28
C PRO A 86 1.75 -1.76 7.85
N ALA A 87 0.87 -0.86 8.32
CA ALA A 87 -0.54 -0.87 7.93
C ALA A 87 -0.71 -0.47 6.46
N TRP A 88 0.06 0.51 5.98
CA TRP A 88 0.08 0.93 4.58
C TRP A 88 0.56 -0.20 3.66
N GLU A 89 1.67 -0.86 3.98
CA GLU A 89 2.17 -1.98 3.20
C GLU A 89 1.17 -3.12 3.13
N LYS A 90 0.50 -3.42 4.26
CA LYS A 90 -0.50 -4.48 4.28
C LYS A 90 -1.71 -4.14 3.39
N ARG A 91 -2.11 -2.88 3.34
CA ARG A 91 -3.17 -2.40 2.44
C ARG A 91 -2.75 -2.52 0.97
N LEU A 92 -1.50 -2.19 0.63
CA LEU A 92 -0.96 -2.39 -0.72
C LEU A 92 -0.92 -3.87 -1.13
N ASP A 93 -0.48 -4.76 -0.23
CA ASP A 93 -0.52 -6.22 -0.44
C ASP A 93 -1.94 -6.73 -0.70
N ILE A 94 -2.92 -6.25 0.09
CA ILE A 94 -4.33 -6.58 -0.11
C ILE A 94 -4.82 -6.08 -1.47
N GLN A 95 -4.55 -4.82 -1.83
CA GLN A 95 -4.94 -4.27 -3.14
C GLN A 95 -4.33 -5.07 -4.30
N LYS A 96 -3.08 -5.50 -4.18
CA LYS A 96 -2.44 -6.35 -5.18
C LYS A 96 -3.16 -7.68 -5.31
N LYS A 97 -3.36 -8.39 -4.20
CA LYS A 97 -4.09 -9.68 -4.18
C LYS A 97 -5.49 -9.55 -4.77
N VAL A 98 -6.16 -8.45 -4.46
CA VAL A 98 -7.52 -8.17 -4.94
C VAL A 98 -7.54 -7.92 -6.45
N ARG A 99 -6.53 -7.24 -7.01
CA ARG A 99 -6.38 -7.10 -8.47
C ARG A 99 -6.05 -8.42 -9.17
N GLU A 100 -5.44 -9.35 -8.45
CA GLU A 100 -5.08 -10.69 -8.95
C GLU A 100 -6.24 -11.70 -8.83
N LEU A 101 -7.32 -11.38 -8.11
CA LEU A 101 -8.49 -12.25 -7.98
C LEU A 101 -9.14 -12.51 -9.34
N THR A 102 -9.42 -13.77 -9.64
CA THR A 102 -10.10 -14.15 -10.87
C THR A 102 -11.61 -13.93 -10.76
N ALA A 103 -12.30 -13.90 -11.91
CA ALA A 103 -13.76 -13.80 -11.93
C ALA A 103 -14.43 -14.98 -11.20
N ASP A 104 -13.81 -16.16 -11.18
CA ASP A 104 -14.36 -17.34 -10.52
C ASP A 104 -14.19 -17.28 -8.99
N ASP A 105 -13.06 -16.72 -8.52
CA ASP A 105 -12.84 -16.46 -7.08
C ASP A 105 -13.86 -15.45 -6.53
N LEU A 106 -14.21 -14.44 -7.34
CA LEU A 106 -15.16 -13.39 -6.95
C LEU A 106 -16.62 -13.86 -6.92
N LEU A 107 -16.96 -14.86 -7.74
CA LEU A 107 -18.33 -15.39 -7.83
C LEU A 107 -18.68 -16.40 -6.75
N THR A 108 -17.66 -16.99 -6.12
CA THR A 108 -17.82 -17.98 -5.05
C THR A 108 -18.15 -17.26 -3.74
N GLY A 109 -19.44 -17.04 -3.48
CA GLY A 109 -19.91 -16.21 -2.35
C GLY A 109 -19.84 -16.90 -0.99
N ALA A 110 -20.22 -18.18 -0.95
CA ALA A 110 -20.04 -19.12 0.16
C ALA A 110 -20.56 -20.50 -0.30
N LYS A 111 -19.84 -21.58 0.01
CA LYS A 111 -20.34 -22.95 -0.14
C LYS A 111 -20.67 -23.49 1.25
N ALA A 112 -21.90 -23.95 1.45
CA ALA A 112 -22.31 -24.64 2.67
C ALA A 112 -22.68 -26.07 2.29
N VAL A 113 -22.02 -27.03 2.92
CA VAL A 113 -22.25 -28.45 2.66
C VAL A 113 -22.86 -29.06 3.92
N HIS A 114 -24.10 -29.54 3.83
CA HIS A 114 -24.77 -30.25 4.90
C HIS A 114 -24.82 -31.74 4.56
N ASN A 115 -24.01 -32.54 5.27
CA ASN A 115 -23.94 -33.98 5.09
C ASN A 115 -24.95 -34.66 6.02
N HIS A 116 -25.82 -35.53 5.47
CA HIS A 116 -26.67 -36.40 6.29
C HIS A 116 -26.42 -37.86 5.95
N ALA A 117 -25.75 -38.59 6.84
CA ALA A 117 -25.50 -40.02 6.67
C ALA A 117 -26.65 -40.86 7.27
N PHE A 118 -27.36 -41.63 6.44
CA PHE A 118 -28.45 -42.53 6.86
C PHE A 118 -27.98 -43.91 7.37
N ASN A 119 -26.68 -44.13 7.60
CA ASN A 119 -26.15 -45.42 8.07
C ASN A 119 -25.07 -45.22 9.17
N PRO A 120 -25.32 -45.61 10.43
CA PRO A 120 -24.43 -45.33 11.55
C PRO A 120 -23.38 -46.44 11.69
N SER A 121 -22.17 -46.20 11.21
CA SER A 121 -20.97 -46.90 11.71
C SER A 121 -19.67 -46.10 11.55
N THR A 122 -19.70 -45.00 10.79
CA THR A 122 -18.55 -44.11 10.62
C THR A 122 -19.04 -42.66 10.50
N GLU A 123 -18.68 -41.84 11.48
CA GLU A 123 -18.91 -40.39 11.44
C GLU A 123 -18.05 -39.76 10.32
N PRO A 124 -18.59 -38.89 9.44
CA PRO A 124 -17.80 -38.27 8.38
C PRO A 124 -16.74 -37.35 9.01
N SER A 125 -15.46 -37.72 8.91
CA SER A 125 -14.36 -37.00 9.58
C SER A 125 -13.76 -35.83 8.78
N THR A 126 -14.34 -35.48 7.63
CA THR A 126 -13.77 -34.49 6.71
C THR A 126 -14.54 -33.18 6.77
N ALA A 127 -13.95 -32.18 7.43
CA ALA A 127 -14.36 -30.77 7.36
C ALA A 127 -13.92 -30.18 6.01
N THR A 128 -14.47 -30.69 4.92
CA THR A 128 -14.15 -30.25 3.55
C THR A 128 -15.38 -29.63 2.91
N LEU A 129 -15.18 -28.55 2.16
CA LEU A 129 -16.22 -27.93 1.31
C LEU A 129 -16.42 -28.71 0.00
N ASP A 130 -15.61 -29.72 -0.24
CA ASP A 130 -15.68 -30.58 -1.41
C ASP A 130 -16.79 -31.63 -1.26
N GLU A 131 -17.41 -31.96 -2.38
CA GLU A 131 -18.48 -32.97 -2.44
C GLU A 131 -17.89 -34.35 -2.13
N LEU A 132 -18.48 -35.04 -1.17
CA LEU A 132 -17.99 -36.35 -0.73
C LEU A 132 -18.69 -37.40 -1.57
N THR A 133 -17.97 -38.00 -2.51
CA THR A 133 -18.49 -38.95 -3.51
C THR A 133 -19.06 -40.25 -2.92
N TYR A 134 -18.87 -40.49 -1.62
CA TYR A 134 -19.27 -41.72 -0.92
C TYR A 134 -20.49 -41.56 0.01
N ILE A 135 -21.13 -40.38 0.06
CA ILE A 135 -22.31 -40.13 0.88
C ILE A 135 -23.58 -40.36 0.05
N ASN A 136 -24.55 -41.10 0.62
CA ASN A 136 -25.82 -41.42 -0.06
C ASN A 136 -26.75 -40.22 -0.27
N ASP A 137 -26.68 -39.20 0.60
CA ASP A 137 -27.44 -37.95 0.47
C ASP A 137 -26.61 -36.77 1.02
N GLN A 138 -26.34 -35.79 0.18
CA GLN A 138 -25.57 -34.59 0.52
C GLN A 138 -26.35 -33.36 0.04
N ASN A 139 -26.78 -32.52 0.98
CA ASN A 139 -27.44 -31.27 0.65
C ASN A 139 -26.39 -30.15 0.57
N THR A 140 -26.02 -29.79 -0.66
CA THR A 140 -25.06 -28.72 -0.93
C THR A 140 -25.80 -27.45 -1.30
N THR A 141 -25.64 -26.39 -0.51
CA THR A 141 -26.14 -25.06 -0.84
C THR A 141 -24.98 -24.19 -1.31
N SER A 142 -24.98 -23.88 -2.60
CA SER A 142 -23.96 -23.05 -3.25
C SER A 142 -24.49 -21.64 -3.48
N TYR A 143 -23.98 -20.65 -2.74
CA TYR A 143 -24.32 -19.26 -2.96
C TYR A 143 -23.38 -18.65 -4.01
N LYS A 144 -23.91 -18.43 -5.22
CA LYS A 144 -23.22 -17.71 -6.29
C LYS A 144 -23.60 -16.23 -6.22
N LYS A 145 -22.63 -15.35 -5.95
CA LYS A 145 -22.87 -13.90 -6.04
C LYS A 145 -23.15 -13.51 -7.49
N SER A 146 -23.96 -12.48 -7.70
CA SER A 146 -24.14 -11.93 -9.05
C SER A 146 -22.81 -11.29 -9.51
N LYS A 147 -22.50 -11.40 -10.81
CA LYS A 147 -21.31 -10.76 -11.39
C LYS A 147 -21.25 -9.27 -11.03
N MET A 148 -22.37 -8.56 -11.13
CA MET A 148 -22.45 -7.13 -10.87
C MET A 148 -22.13 -6.75 -9.42
N ASP A 149 -22.64 -7.52 -8.45
CA ASP A 149 -22.34 -7.29 -7.02
C ASP A 149 -20.87 -7.63 -6.69
N ALA A 150 -20.35 -8.73 -7.24
CA ALA A 150 -18.96 -9.13 -7.05
C ALA A 150 -17.98 -8.09 -7.61
N TYR A 151 -18.23 -7.58 -8.82
CA TYR A 151 -17.42 -6.49 -9.40
C TYR A 151 -17.61 -5.15 -8.67
N GLY A 152 -18.80 -4.87 -8.12
CA GLY A 152 -19.04 -3.66 -7.32
C GLY A 152 -18.24 -3.66 -6.01
N GLN A 153 -18.20 -4.79 -5.31
CA GLN A 153 -17.38 -4.95 -4.09
C GLN A 153 -15.88 -4.84 -4.41
N LEU A 154 -15.43 -5.46 -5.51
CA LEU A 154 -14.06 -5.35 -5.99
C LEU A 154 -13.68 -3.90 -6.30
N TRP A 155 -14.54 -3.19 -7.02
CA TRP A 155 -14.33 -1.80 -7.39
C TRP A 155 -14.14 -0.91 -6.16
N ASN A 156 -15.01 -1.05 -5.16
CA ASN A 156 -14.90 -0.26 -3.93
C ASN A 156 -13.58 -0.52 -3.18
N LEU A 157 -13.07 -1.75 -3.22
CA LEU A 157 -11.81 -2.09 -2.55
C LEU A 157 -10.57 -1.61 -3.32
N ILE A 158 -10.66 -1.54 -4.66
CA ILE A 158 -9.58 -1.03 -5.52
C ILE A 158 -9.57 0.51 -5.56
N ALA A 159 -10.75 1.13 -5.55
CA ALA A 159 -10.90 2.58 -5.67
C ALA A 159 -10.44 3.36 -4.44
N ASP A 160 -10.30 2.70 -3.28
CA ASP A 160 -9.83 3.34 -2.05
C ASP A 160 -8.36 3.78 -2.17
N ASP A 161 -8.12 5.09 -2.01
CA ASP A 161 -6.78 5.66 -2.09
C ASP A 161 -6.06 5.53 -0.75
N VAL A 162 -5.57 4.32 -0.48
CA VAL A 162 -4.81 3.98 0.73
C VAL A 162 -3.48 4.74 0.84
N THR A 163 -3.02 5.34 -0.26
CA THR A 163 -1.72 6.01 -0.34
C THR A 163 -1.84 7.48 0.05
N GLU A 164 -2.89 8.17 -0.37
CA GLU A 164 -3.13 9.56 0.03
C GLU A 164 -3.25 9.72 1.54
N GLU A 165 -3.97 8.81 2.22
CA GLU A 165 -4.14 8.84 3.68
C GLU A 165 -2.79 8.74 4.40
N PHE A 166 -1.90 7.89 3.90
CA PHE A 166 -0.56 7.72 4.46
C PHE A 166 0.32 8.95 4.17
N LEU A 167 0.33 9.46 2.94
CA LEU A 167 1.10 10.65 2.55
C LEU A 167 0.64 11.91 3.29
N ALA A 168 -0.65 12.03 3.61
CA ALA A 168 -1.19 13.13 4.38
C ALA A 168 -0.57 13.27 5.77
N ARG A 169 -0.04 12.18 6.35
CA ARG A 169 0.63 12.18 7.67
C ARG A 169 1.99 12.86 7.63
N PHE A 170 2.64 12.92 6.47
CA PHE A 170 3.91 13.62 6.28
C PHE A 170 3.72 15.11 6.03
N LYS A 171 2.53 15.55 5.62
CA LYS A 171 2.22 16.96 5.31
C LYS A 171 2.63 17.96 6.41
N PRO A 172 2.44 17.69 7.73
CA PRO A 172 2.86 18.61 8.79
C PRO A 172 4.38 18.80 8.89
N LEU A 173 5.18 17.92 8.29
CA LEU A 173 6.64 18.01 8.27
C LEU A 173 7.15 19.02 7.24
N PHE A 174 6.28 19.53 6.36
CA PHE A 174 6.62 20.46 5.30
C PHE A 174 5.87 21.77 5.45
N GLN A 175 6.50 22.86 5.03
CA GLN A 175 5.86 24.17 4.96
C GLN A 175 5.01 24.26 3.68
N LYS A 176 3.76 24.72 3.83
CA LYS A 176 2.91 25.05 2.70
C LYS A 176 3.30 26.43 2.19
N VAL A 177 4.07 26.47 1.10
CA VAL A 177 4.40 27.73 0.44
C VAL A 177 3.60 27.88 -0.84
N VAL A 178 2.79 28.95 -0.91
CA VAL A 178 2.08 29.34 -2.13
C VAL A 178 2.87 30.49 -2.74
N HIS A 179 3.74 30.17 -3.69
CA HIS A 179 4.44 31.19 -4.48
C HIS A 179 3.77 31.29 -5.85
N PRO A 180 3.42 32.49 -6.35
CA PRO A 180 3.06 32.64 -7.75
C PRO A 180 4.26 32.24 -8.61
N ARG A 181 4.14 31.18 -9.40
CA ARG A 181 5.16 30.77 -10.37
C ARG A 181 4.78 31.33 -11.73
N ALA A 182 5.76 31.87 -12.46
CA ALA A 182 5.64 32.09 -13.89
C ALA A 182 5.44 30.74 -14.59
N TYR A 183 4.74 30.73 -15.73
CA TYR A 183 4.55 29.51 -16.49
C TYR A 183 5.89 28.97 -16.98
N LEU A 184 6.03 27.64 -17.02
CA LEU A 184 7.29 26.98 -17.40
C LEU A 184 7.76 27.34 -18.83
N TYR A 185 6.84 27.86 -19.66
CA TYR A 185 7.04 28.23 -21.06
C TYR A 185 6.43 29.60 -21.41
N GLU A 186 6.55 30.61 -20.53
CA GLU A 186 6.44 31.99 -21.03
C GLU A 186 7.69 32.26 -21.87
N SER A 187 7.57 31.98 -23.17
CA SER A 187 8.56 32.33 -24.17
C SER A 187 8.83 33.83 -24.10
N GLU A 188 10.11 34.18 -24.13
CA GLU A 188 10.59 35.54 -24.33
C GLU A 188 9.93 36.15 -25.58
N GLU A 189 9.03 37.11 -25.37
CA GLU A 189 8.75 38.21 -26.31
C GLU A 189 9.25 39.52 -25.69
#